data_AF-A0A181ZAG3-F1
#
_entry.id   AF-A0A181ZAG3-F1
#
_cell.length_a   1.000
_cell.length_b   1.000
_cell.length_c   1.000
_cell.angle_alpha   90.00
_cell.angle_beta   90.00
_cell.angle_gamma   90.00
#
_symmetry.space_group_name_H-M   'P 1'
#
loop_
_entity.id
_entity.type
_entity.pdbx_description
1 polymer ?
#
loop_
_entity_poly.entity_id
_entity_poly.type
_entity_poly.pdbx_seq_one_letter_code
_entity_poly.pdbx_strand_id
1 'polypeptide(L)' 'MPFAELDNRARAEAALRRIRDGSDPTREAFDLANTMNDEAVGRLGARVRGWFRRSR' A
#
# COMPACT_ATOMS: atom_id res chain seq x y z
N MET A 1 6.83 -6.94 -14.51
CA MET A 1 6.10 -6.72 -13.25
C MET A 1 5.23 -5.48 -13.41
N PRO A 2 3.91 -5.54 -13.14
CA PRO A 2 3.05 -4.37 -13.03
C PRO A 2 3.64 -3.33 -12.06
N PHE A 3 3.50 -2.03 -12.36
CA PHE A 3 4.10 -0.96 -11.54
C PHE A 3 3.67 -1.00 -10.06
N ALA A 4 2.43 -1.37 -9.77
CA ALA A 4 1.94 -1.51 -8.40
C ALA A 4 2.64 -2.66 -7.65
N GLU A 5 2.96 -3.74 -8.34
CA GLU A 5 3.62 -4.90 -7.74
C GLU A 5 5.11 -4.62 -7.46
N LEU A 6 5.75 -3.82 -8.30
CA LEU A 6 7.11 -3.27 -8.07
C LEU A 6 7.15 -2.33 -6.87
N ASP A 7 6.19 -1.42 -6.75
CA ASP A 7 6.09 -0.48 -5.63
C ASP A 7 5.85 -1.23 -4.30
N ASN A 8 4.92 -2.20 -4.30
CA ASN A 8 4.67 -3.06 -3.14
C ASN A 8 5.93 -3.81 -2.70
N ARG A 9 6.69 -4.34 -3.66
CA ARG A 9 7.95 -5.03 -3.35
C ARG A 9 8.99 -4.09 -2.76
N ALA A 10 9.18 -2.90 -3.34
CA ALA A 10 10.13 -1.92 -2.83
C ALA A 10 9.79 -1.50 -1.38
N ARG A 11 8.51 -1.35 -1.06
CA ARG A 11 8.03 -1.03 0.29
C ARG A 11 8.24 -2.18 1.28
N ALA A 12 7.99 -3.42 0.86
CA ALA A 12 8.29 -4.60 1.66
C ALA A 12 9.79 -4.72 1.96
N GLU A 13 10.64 -4.47 0.96
CA GLU A 13 12.10 -4.45 1.14
C GLU A 13 12.56 -3.34 2.09
N ALA A 14 11.92 -2.16 2.04
CA ALA A 14 12.19 -1.07 2.99
C ALA A 14 11.78 -1.44 4.43
N ALA A 15 10.64 -2.10 4.62
CA ALA A 15 10.21 -2.60 5.93
C ALA A 15 11.20 -3.65 6.48
N LEU A 16 11.62 -4.61 5.63
CA LEU A 16 12.62 -5.62 6.00
C LEU A 16 13.96 -5.01 6.40
N ARG A 17 14.39 -3.92 5.76
CA ARG A 17 15.59 -3.17 6.17
C ARG A 17 15.43 -2.56 7.56
N ARG A 18 14.31 -1.89 7.84
CA ARG A 18 14.05 -1.32 9.18
C ARG A 18 14.01 -2.40 10.27
N ILE A 19 13.39 -3.54 9.99
CA ILE A 19 13.40 -4.70 10.89
C ILE A 19 14.83 -5.17 11.16
N ARG A 20 15.64 -5.29 10.10
CA ARG A 20 17.05 -5.64 10.22
C ARG A 20 17.85 -4.62 11.04
N ASP A 21 17.48 -3.35 10.97
CA ASP A 21 18.09 -2.25 11.74
C ASP A 21 17.56 -2.17 13.18
N GLY A 22 16.62 -3.05 13.57
CA GLY A 22 16.15 -3.20 14.96
C GLY A 22 14.71 -2.76 15.22
N SER A 23 13.94 -2.37 14.20
CA SER A 23 12.50 -2.10 14.35
C SER A 23 11.72 -3.37 14.75
N ASP A 24 10.63 -3.19 15.50
CA ASP A 24 9.69 -4.27 15.84
C ASP A 24 9.05 -4.88 14.58
N PRO A 25 9.29 -6.18 14.29
CA PRO A 25 8.73 -6.85 13.12
C PRO A 25 7.21 -6.85 13.06
N THR A 26 6.55 -6.94 14.22
CA THR A 26 5.08 -7.01 14.29
C THR A 26 4.51 -5.67 13.86
N ARG A 27 5.04 -4.59 14.43
CA ARG A 27 4.63 -3.23 14.09
C ARG A 27 4.87 -2.91 12.62
N GLU A 28 6.05 -3.23 12.08
CA GLU A 28 6.38 -2.97 10.68
C GLU A 28 5.46 -3.75 9.71
N ALA A 29 5.08 -4.99 10.05
CA ALA A 29 4.14 -5.78 9.26
C ALA A 29 2.72 -5.18 9.28
N PHE A 30 2.24 -4.73 10.44
CA PHE A 30 0.95 -4.07 10.58
C PHE A 30 0.91 -2.74 9.83
N ASP A 31 1.94 -1.91 9.98
CA ASP A 31 2.03 -0.60 9.32
C ASP A 31 2.08 -0.76 7.79
N LEU A 32 2.83 -1.75 7.30
CA LEU A 32 2.88 -2.08 5.87
C LEU A 32 1.50 -2.53 5.35
N ALA A 33 0.82 -3.43 6.07
CA ALA A 33 -0.49 -3.93 5.69
C ALA A 33 -1.54 -2.80 5.65
N ASN A 34 -1.56 -1.93 6.66
CA ASN A 34 -2.47 -0.79 6.73
C ASN A 34 -2.22 0.20 5.58
N THR A 35 -0.94 0.53 5.32
CA THR A 35 -0.57 1.42 4.22
C THR A 35 -1.05 0.87 2.87
N MET A 36 -0.84 -0.42 2.62
CA MET A 36 -1.27 -1.07 1.38
C MET A 36 -2.80 -1.09 1.25
N ASN A 37 -3.51 -1.30 2.37
CA ASN A 37 -4.96 -1.31 2.41
C ASN A 37 -5.56 0.08 2.12
N ASP A 38 -5.05 1.12 2.78
CA ASP A 38 -5.52 2.51 2.61
C ASP A 38 -5.37 2.97 1.16
N GLU A 39 -4.27 2.62 0.52
CA GLU A 39 -4.08 2.94 -0.90
C GLU A 39 -5.02 2.16 -1.82
N ALA A 40 -5.27 0.88 -1.53
CA ALA A 40 -6.21 0.08 -2.31
C ALA A 40 -7.63 0.66 -2.21
N VAL A 41 -8.06 1.01 -0.98
CA VAL A 41 -9.34 1.66 -0.71
C VAL A 41 -9.40 3.04 -1.37
N GLY A 42 -8.35 3.84 -1.29
CA GLY A 42 -8.26 5.16 -1.93
C GLY A 42 -8.37 5.09 -3.46
N ARG A 43 -7.65 4.15 -4.09
CA ARG A 43 -7.74 3.90 -5.54
C ARG A 43 -9.15 3.45 -5.95
N LEU A 44 -9.75 2.54 -5.19
CA LEU A 44 -11.12 2.07 -5.43
C LEU A 44 -12.12 3.23 -5.30
N GLY A 45 -12.02 4.01 -4.23
CA GLY A 45 -12.86 5.19 -4.00
C GLY A 45 -12.76 6.23 -5.11
N ALA A 46 -11.54 6.51 -5.60
CA ALA A 46 -11.31 7.39 -6.74
C ALA A 46 -11.96 6.87 -8.02
N ARG A 47 -11.84 5.56 -8.28
CA ARG A 47 -12.48 4.91 -9.44
C ARG A 47 -14.00 4.97 -9.36
N VAL A 48 -14.57 4.69 -8.20
CA VAL A 48 -16.01 4.78 -7.93
C VAL A 48 -16.51 6.22 -8.11
N ARG A 49 -15.84 7.21 -7.51
CA ARG A 49 -16.17 8.63 -7.67
C ARG A 49 -16.10 9.08 -9.13
N GLY A 50 -15.08 8.63 -9.87
CA GLY A 50 -14.94 8.91 -11.30
C GLY A 50 -16.00 8.23 -12.17
N TRP A 51 -16.60 7.14 -11.71
CA TRP A 51 -17.75 6.52 -12.38
C TRP A 51 -19.03 7.33 -12.13
N PHE A 52 -19.32 7.68 -10.88
CA PHE A 52 -20.45 8.55 -10.54
C PHE A 52 -20.41 9.93 -11.22
N ARG A 53 -19.23 10.52 -11.42
CA ARG A 53 -19.08 11.80 -12.15
C ARG A 53 -19.29 11.67 -13.67
N ARG A 54 -19.14 10.48 -14.25
CA ARG A 54 -19.33 10.23 -15.69
C ARG A 54 -20.75 9.80 -16.04
N SER A 55 -21.49 9.26 -15.08
CA SER A 55 -22.89 8.86 -15.25
C SER A 55 -23.89 10.00 -15.04
N ARG A 56 -23.42 11.24 -14.92
CA ARG A 56 -24.22 12.46 -14.73
C ARG A 56 -24.03 13.37 -15.93
#